data_AF-A0AA39Q8P3-F1
#
_entry.id   AF-A0AA39Q8P3-F1
#
_cell.length_a   1.000
_cell.length_b   1.000
_cell.length_c   1.000
_cell.angle_alpha   90.00
_cell.angle_beta   90.00
_cell.angle_gamma   90.00
#
_symmetry.space_group_name_H-M   'P 1'
#
loop_
_entity.id
_entity.type
_entity.pdbx_description
1 polymer ?
#
loop_
_entity_poly.entity_id
_entity_poly.type
_entity_poly.pdbx_seq_one_letter_code
_entity_poly.pdbx_strand_id
1 'polypeptide(L)'
;MRYSTTIFALAAPLAAFAAPARFYEKRSATDILVLKFTDVLEQLESSFYQTALSKFQASDFTAAGFVSASVPTELISVIQSDEATHSTALQSALKSAGEQPVTSCTFNFDSALTDVATMAATARVVENLGVAAYLGAATLLSDPVLLQAAGSILTVEARHQTVLNLLSGTGGAIPQAFDIGFTPQEVLAVASPFLGSGCDLGVKANPTLSVTNTGSVGPGALLTFQSSAMNGSSDNLFCQMLVGGAPFSIALPLSSCVVPQGIDGPVALFITSDSQPLLNNVRDRATTQLVAGPTMAFVDSSPQTIGQLVRTSAVASSASNGTVSVSTSTISPDQASAIISSASAQTATASVAAASATVSAANASGASSTVAAIGASTTGPSADGKLTVLGFS
;
A
#
# COMPACT_ATOMS: atom_id res chain seq x y z
N MET A 1 80.34 29.81 22.23
CA MET A 1 79.09 29.01 22.17
C MET A 1 78.08 29.82 21.37
N ARG A 2 77.75 29.39 20.15
CA ARG A 2 76.72 30.01 19.29
C ARG A 2 75.62 28.97 19.11
N TYR A 3 74.41 29.25 19.57
CA TYR A 3 73.26 28.37 19.37
C TYR A 3 72.60 28.74 18.04
N SER A 4 72.61 27.81 17.10
CA SER A 4 71.84 27.88 15.85
C SER A 4 70.52 27.14 16.08
N THR A 5 69.41 27.87 16.09
CA THR A 5 68.04 27.31 16.08
C THR A 5 67.64 27.01 14.65
N THR A 6 67.44 25.73 14.34
CA THR A 6 66.87 25.26 13.06
C THR A 6 65.37 25.01 13.26
N ILE A 7 64.52 25.73 12.53
CA ILE A 7 63.08 25.54 12.51
C ILE A 7 62.77 24.43 11.49
N PHE A 8 62.28 23.28 11.95
CA PHE A 8 61.70 22.25 11.09
C PHE A 8 60.26 22.66 10.72
N ALA A 9 60.05 23.06 9.46
CA ALA A 9 58.71 23.24 8.90
C ALA A 9 58.14 21.85 8.55
N LEU A 10 57.14 21.41 9.31
CA LEU A 10 56.38 20.19 9.05
C LEU A 10 55.37 20.46 7.92
N ALA A 11 55.70 20.08 6.69
CA ALA A 11 54.74 20.11 5.59
C ALA A 11 53.85 18.85 5.68
N ALA A 12 52.64 19.00 6.20
CA ALA A 12 51.62 17.94 6.15
C ALA A 12 51.00 17.89 4.74
N PRO A 13 51.04 16.75 4.03
CA PRO A 13 50.34 16.63 2.77
C PRO A 13 48.84 16.58 3.05
N LEU A 14 48.11 17.63 2.63
CA LEU A 14 46.66 17.62 2.50
C LEU A 14 46.29 16.61 1.40
N ALA A 15 46.02 15.36 1.79
CA ALA A 15 45.37 14.41 0.92
C ALA A 15 43.93 14.87 0.71
N ALA A 16 43.69 15.61 -0.38
CA ALA A 16 42.34 15.87 -0.87
C ALA A 16 41.78 14.54 -1.40
N PHE A 17 41.00 13.84 -0.58
CA PHE A 17 40.15 12.76 -1.06
C PHE A 17 39.09 13.39 -1.97
N ALA A 18 39.32 13.36 -3.28
CA ALA A 18 38.28 13.64 -4.25
C ALA A 18 37.20 12.57 -4.08
N ALA A 19 36.05 12.95 -3.51
CA ALA A 19 34.86 12.10 -3.54
C ALA A 19 34.57 11.79 -5.01
N PRO A 20 34.27 10.53 -5.37
CA PRO A 20 33.92 10.20 -6.74
C PRO A 20 32.70 11.03 -7.13
N ALA A 21 32.89 11.96 -8.08
CA ALA A 21 31.80 12.68 -8.70
C ALA A 21 30.99 11.63 -9.48
N ARG A 22 29.88 11.17 -8.90
CA ARG A 22 28.89 10.39 -9.64
C ARG A 22 28.27 11.34 -10.65
N PHE A 23 28.71 11.24 -11.90
CA PHE A 23 27.98 11.80 -13.04
C PHE A 23 26.67 11.01 -13.15
N TYR A 24 25.65 11.42 -12.40
CA TYR A 24 24.31 10.99 -12.73
C TYR A 24 23.93 11.74 -14.01
N GLU A 25 23.78 10.98 -15.09
CA GLU A 25 23.08 11.48 -16.27
C GLU A 25 21.72 12.01 -15.82
N LYS A 26 21.24 13.09 -16.45
CA LYS A 26 19.95 13.69 -16.07
C LYS A 26 18.87 12.61 -16.22
N ARG A 27 18.21 12.26 -15.11
CA ARG A 27 17.11 11.29 -15.09
C ARG A 27 16.01 11.69 -16.09
N SER A 28 15.36 10.70 -16.68
CA SER A 28 14.28 10.96 -17.62
C SER A 28 13.10 11.64 -16.93
N ALA A 29 12.28 12.38 -17.67
CA ALA A 29 11.08 13.01 -17.13
C ALA A 29 10.10 11.95 -16.57
N THR A 30 10.05 10.77 -17.19
CA THR A 30 9.25 9.63 -16.72
C THR A 30 9.74 9.12 -15.37
N ASP A 31 11.05 8.94 -15.18
CA ASP A 31 11.61 8.49 -13.89
C ASP A 31 11.29 9.48 -12.77
N ILE A 32 11.41 10.79 -13.06
CA ILE A 32 11.05 11.84 -12.10
C ILE A 32 9.56 11.81 -11.76
N LEU A 33 8.69 11.60 -12.75
CA LEU A 33 7.25 11.49 -12.52
C LEU A 33 6.93 10.28 -11.65
N VAL A 34 7.55 9.12 -11.91
CA VAL A 34 7.39 7.93 -11.07
C VAL A 34 7.81 8.22 -9.63
N LEU A 35 8.97 8.85 -9.41
CA LEU A 35 9.43 9.20 -8.06
C LEU A 35 8.46 10.15 -7.32
N LYS A 36 7.94 11.18 -8.00
CA LYS A 36 6.94 12.09 -7.40
C LYS A 36 5.64 11.35 -7.09
N PHE A 37 5.24 10.43 -7.97
CA PHE A 37 4.03 9.66 -7.84
C PHE A 37 4.08 8.70 -6.65
N THR A 38 5.14 7.90 -6.56
CA THR A 38 5.29 6.97 -5.43
C THR A 38 5.50 7.72 -4.12
N ASP A 39 6.24 8.83 -4.09
CA ASP A 39 6.39 9.66 -2.87
C ASP A 39 5.05 10.17 -2.32
N VAL A 40 4.09 10.52 -3.19
CA VAL A 40 2.75 10.91 -2.75
C VAL A 40 1.98 9.73 -2.16
N LEU A 41 2.17 8.51 -2.69
CA LEU A 41 1.59 7.30 -2.09
C LEU A 41 2.22 7.03 -0.73
N GLU A 42 3.55 7.00 -0.60
CA GLU A 42 4.22 6.81 0.70
C GLU A 42 3.76 7.82 1.76
N GLN A 43 3.53 9.07 1.35
CA GLN A 43 2.98 10.10 2.23
C GLN A 43 1.54 9.77 2.66
N LEU A 44 0.71 9.24 1.76
CA LEU A 44 -0.65 8.78 2.05
C LEU A 44 -0.60 7.64 3.09
N GLU A 45 0.21 6.60 2.85
CA GLU A 45 0.28 5.42 3.71
C GLU A 45 0.82 5.78 5.10
N SER A 46 1.93 6.53 5.15
CA SER A 46 2.51 7.04 6.40
C SER A 46 1.51 7.90 7.19
N SER A 47 0.78 8.80 6.51
CA SER A 47 -0.23 9.64 7.15
C SER A 47 -1.44 8.85 7.65
N PHE A 48 -1.86 7.82 6.90
CA PHE A 48 -2.95 6.93 7.27
C PHE A 48 -2.64 6.22 8.58
N TYR A 49 -1.48 5.57 8.68
CA TYR A 49 -1.09 4.86 9.90
C TYR A 49 -0.80 5.79 11.08
N GLN A 50 -0.17 6.94 10.84
CA GLN A 50 0.05 7.94 11.88
C GLN A 50 -1.28 8.42 12.48
N THR A 51 -2.28 8.66 11.62
CA THR A 51 -3.62 9.07 12.05
C THR A 51 -4.33 7.93 12.79
N ALA A 52 -4.23 6.70 12.30
CA ALA A 52 -4.82 5.52 12.94
C ALA A 52 -4.26 5.27 14.34
N LEU A 53 -2.93 5.30 14.50
CA LEU A 53 -2.23 5.13 15.79
C LEU A 53 -2.56 6.25 16.79
N SER A 54 -2.82 7.45 16.29
CA SER A 54 -3.21 8.59 17.14
C SER A 54 -4.68 8.49 17.57
N LYS A 55 -5.54 7.90 16.74
CA LYS A 55 -6.99 7.85 16.94
C LYS A 55 -7.43 6.70 17.84
N PHE A 56 -6.96 5.49 17.57
CA PHE A 56 -7.46 4.28 18.22
C PHE A 56 -6.70 3.95 19.50
N GLN A 57 -7.44 3.54 20.52
CA GLN A 57 -6.93 3.09 21.81
C GLN A 57 -6.98 1.57 21.92
N ALA A 58 -6.31 0.99 22.92
CA ALA A 58 -6.28 -0.45 23.12
C ALA A 58 -7.68 -1.10 23.25
N SER A 59 -8.65 -0.38 23.80
CA SER A 59 -10.04 -0.82 23.88
C SER A 59 -10.69 -1.03 22.51
N ASP A 60 -10.33 -0.22 21.50
CA ASP A 60 -10.92 -0.29 20.16
C ASP A 60 -10.43 -1.54 19.43
N PHE A 61 -9.15 -1.89 19.58
CA PHE A 61 -8.60 -3.15 19.06
C PHE A 61 -9.22 -4.37 19.75
N THR A 62 -9.44 -4.30 21.06
CA THR A 62 -10.11 -5.38 21.78
C THR A 62 -11.56 -5.52 21.32
N ALA A 63 -12.27 -4.41 21.09
CA ALA A 63 -13.63 -4.39 20.56
C ALA A 63 -13.71 -4.93 19.12
N ALA A 64 -12.67 -4.74 18.30
CA ALA A 64 -12.53 -5.36 16.99
C ALA A 64 -12.16 -6.87 17.04
N GLY A 65 -12.03 -7.43 18.25
CA GLY A 65 -11.83 -8.85 18.48
C GLY A 65 -10.37 -9.28 18.37
N PHE A 66 -9.39 -8.41 18.65
CA PHE A 66 -8.00 -8.83 18.85
C PHE A 66 -7.81 -9.38 20.28
N VAL A 67 -7.03 -10.46 20.41
CA VAL A 67 -6.71 -11.06 21.74
C VAL A 67 -5.84 -10.14 22.59
N SER A 68 -5.00 -9.33 21.94
CA SER A 68 -4.20 -8.29 22.54
C SER A 68 -4.11 -7.14 21.57
N ALA A 69 -4.38 -5.92 22.05
CA ALA A 69 -4.17 -4.71 21.27
C ALA A 69 -2.69 -4.51 20.89
N SER A 70 -1.75 -5.05 21.67
CA SER A 70 -0.31 -4.85 21.44
C SER A 70 0.15 -5.43 20.09
N VAL A 71 -0.42 -6.57 19.69
CA VAL A 71 -0.04 -7.28 18.45
C VAL A 71 -0.30 -6.43 17.21
N PRO A 72 -1.53 -5.96 16.93
CA PRO A 72 -1.76 -5.09 15.79
C PRO A 72 -1.07 -3.73 15.95
N THR A 73 -1.02 -3.12 17.14
CA THR A 73 -0.39 -1.79 17.29
C THR A 73 1.12 -1.80 17.06
N GLU A 74 1.83 -2.86 17.47
CA GLU A 74 3.27 -3.01 17.23
C GLU A 74 3.54 -3.08 15.72
N LEU A 75 2.81 -3.94 15.01
CA LEU A 75 2.99 -4.15 13.59
C LEU A 75 2.59 -2.92 12.76
N ILE A 76 1.48 -2.25 13.11
CA ILE A 76 1.08 -0.99 12.47
C ILE A 76 2.13 0.10 12.71
N SER A 77 2.78 0.13 13.89
CA SER A 77 3.86 1.09 14.17
C SER A 77 5.11 0.84 13.33
N VAL A 78 5.44 -0.43 13.07
CA VAL A 78 6.55 -0.80 12.17
C VAL A 78 6.24 -0.34 10.75
N ILE A 79 5.06 -0.69 10.22
CA ILE A 79 4.61 -0.29 8.89
C ILE A 79 4.69 1.24 8.75
N GLN A 80 4.09 1.99 9.68
CA GLN A 80 4.15 3.46 9.67
C GLN A 80 5.58 4.02 9.59
N SER A 81 6.52 3.41 10.33
CA SER A 81 7.93 3.82 10.32
C SER A 81 8.62 3.52 8.99
N ASP A 82 8.29 2.39 8.37
CA ASP A 82 8.82 2.00 7.08
C ASP A 82 8.28 2.93 5.99
N GLU A 83 6.97 3.21 5.95
CA GLU A 83 6.35 4.17 5.00
C GLU A 83 6.95 5.59 5.11
N ALA A 84 7.17 6.07 6.35
CA ALA A 84 7.81 7.36 6.58
C ALA A 84 9.26 7.37 6.07
N THR A 85 9.96 6.25 6.20
CA THR A 85 11.33 6.08 5.71
C THR A 85 11.37 6.04 4.18
N HIS A 86 10.41 5.36 3.56
CA HIS A 86 10.26 5.27 2.11
C HIS A 86 10.02 6.66 1.50
N SER A 87 9.04 7.42 2.00
CA SER A 87 8.83 8.81 1.56
C SER A 87 10.09 9.66 1.74
N THR A 88 10.74 9.61 2.90
CA THR A 88 11.97 10.40 3.15
C THR A 88 13.08 10.07 2.14
N ALA A 89 13.25 8.80 1.79
CA ALA A 89 14.22 8.35 0.80
C ALA A 89 13.87 8.86 -0.61
N LEU A 90 12.60 8.78 -1.02
CA LEU A 90 12.14 9.27 -2.33
C LEU A 90 12.29 10.80 -2.44
N GLN A 91 11.90 11.55 -1.40
CA GLN A 91 12.10 13.00 -1.36
C GLN A 91 13.58 13.37 -1.47
N SER A 92 14.46 12.61 -0.83
CA SER A 92 15.91 12.80 -0.92
C SER A 92 16.44 12.49 -2.33
N ALA A 93 15.90 11.44 -2.97
CA ALA A 93 16.22 11.09 -4.35
C ALA A 93 15.77 12.16 -5.35
N LEU A 94 14.59 12.77 -5.15
CA LEU A 94 14.09 13.89 -5.94
C LEU A 94 14.98 15.13 -5.79
N LYS A 95 15.30 15.53 -4.56
CA LYS A 95 16.20 16.67 -4.29
C LYS A 95 17.58 16.46 -4.90
N SER A 96 18.11 15.25 -4.83
CA SER A 96 19.41 14.89 -5.43
C SER A 96 19.40 14.96 -6.96
N ALA A 97 18.23 14.80 -7.58
CA ALA A 97 18.03 14.97 -9.02
C ALA A 97 17.72 16.42 -9.43
N GLY A 98 17.75 17.38 -8.48
CA GLY A 98 17.42 18.79 -8.73
C GLY A 98 15.92 19.08 -8.80
N GLU A 99 15.09 18.12 -8.38
CA GLU A 99 13.63 18.22 -8.38
C GLU A 99 13.10 18.56 -6.98
N GLN A 100 11.89 19.14 -6.91
CA GLN A 100 11.20 19.39 -5.65
C GLN A 100 10.18 18.27 -5.37
N PRO A 101 10.16 17.70 -4.15
CA PRO A 101 9.11 16.77 -3.75
C PRO A 101 7.75 17.45 -3.60
N VAL A 102 6.68 16.66 -3.71
CA VAL A 102 5.30 17.15 -3.58
C VAL A 102 4.86 16.97 -2.13
N THR A 103 5.04 18.01 -1.31
CA THR A 103 4.72 17.97 0.14
C THR A 103 3.48 18.77 0.51
N SER A 104 2.74 19.29 -0.47
CA SER A 104 1.49 20.05 -0.27
C SER A 104 0.25 19.17 -0.18
N CYS A 105 0.42 17.86 -0.35
CA CYS A 105 -0.67 16.90 -0.31
C CYS A 105 -1.38 16.91 1.04
N THR A 106 -2.71 16.89 0.98
CA THR A 106 -3.57 16.63 2.13
C THR A 106 -4.32 15.32 1.89
N PHE A 107 -4.64 14.60 2.96
CA PHE A 107 -5.33 13.31 2.89
C PHE A 107 -6.58 13.32 3.77
N ASN A 108 -7.60 12.57 3.37
CA ASN A 108 -8.83 12.39 4.14
C ASN A 108 -9.03 10.90 4.45
N PHE A 109 -9.05 10.57 5.74
CA PHE A 109 -9.23 9.22 6.24
C PHE A 109 -10.48 9.04 7.10
N ASP A 110 -11.40 10.02 7.12
CA ASP A 110 -12.56 9.99 8.01
C ASP A 110 -13.41 8.73 7.81
N SER A 111 -13.60 8.33 6.56
CA SER A 111 -14.31 7.11 6.16
C SER A 111 -13.51 5.83 6.43
N ALA A 112 -12.19 5.90 6.37
CA ALA A 112 -11.29 4.77 6.56
C ALA A 112 -11.00 4.46 8.04
N LEU A 113 -11.17 5.45 8.92
CA LEU A 113 -10.82 5.37 10.33
C LEU A 113 -12.07 5.50 11.22
N THR A 114 -13.20 4.98 10.80
CA THR A 114 -14.46 4.96 11.59
C THR A 114 -14.36 4.02 12.79
N ASP A 115 -13.78 2.83 12.58
CA ASP A 115 -13.47 1.83 13.60
C ASP A 115 -12.24 1.00 13.17
N VAL A 116 -11.71 0.18 14.08
CA VAL A 116 -10.50 -0.64 13.82
C VAL A 116 -10.75 -1.69 12.73
N ALA A 117 -11.97 -2.21 12.58
CA ALA A 117 -12.27 -3.20 11.54
C ALA A 117 -12.23 -2.57 10.14
N THR A 118 -12.81 -1.37 10.01
CA THR A 118 -12.77 -0.56 8.80
C THR A 118 -11.33 -0.15 8.48
N MET A 119 -10.59 0.34 9.47
CA MET A 119 -9.17 0.69 9.32
C MET A 119 -8.34 -0.51 8.85
N ALA A 120 -8.52 -1.69 9.45
CA ALA A 120 -7.77 -2.89 9.08
C ALA A 120 -8.10 -3.35 7.64
N ALA A 121 -9.36 -3.24 7.21
CA ALA A 121 -9.75 -3.53 5.84
C ALA A 121 -9.14 -2.52 4.85
N THR A 122 -9.13 -1.23 5.19
CA THR A 122 -8.48 -0.19 4.38
C THR A 122 -6.98 -0.38 4.32
N ALA A 123 -6.32 -0.71 5.43
CA ALA A 123 -4.88 -0.98 5.47
C ALA A 123 -4.48 -2.05 4.46
N ARG A 124 -5.24 -3.16 4.37
CA ARG A 124 -4.99 -4.21 3.36
C ARG A 124 -5.07 -3.69 1.94
N VAL A 125 -6.02 -2.79 1.65
CA VAL A 125 -6.17 -2.16 0.33
C VAL A 125 -5.00 -1.22 0.04
N VAL A 126 -4.59 -0.43 1.03
CA VAL A 126 -3.49 0.55 0.91
C VAL A 126 -2.17 -0.16 0.62
N GLU A 127 -1.76 -1.14 1.44
CA GLU A 127 -0.50 -1.87 1.18
C GLU A 127 -0.52 -2.66 -0.14
N ASN A 128 -1.68 -3.24 -0.49
CA ASN A 128 -1.78 -3.92 -1.77
C ASN A 128 -1.73 -2.94 -2.96
N LEU A 129 -2.18 -1.70 -2.76
CA LEU A 129 -2.00 -0.62 -3.72
C LEU A 129 -0.54 -0.21 -3.85
N GLY A 130 0.22 -0.14 -2.74
CA GLY A 130 1.67 0.04 -2.73
C GLY A 130 2.38 -1.02 -3.58
N VAL A 131 2.10 -2.31 -3.32
CA VAL A 131 2.58 -3.42 -4.15
C VAL A 131 2.25 -3.23 -5.63
N ALA A 132 0.98 -2.94 -5.94
CA ALA A 132 0.53 -2.80 -7.32
C ALA A 132 1.18 -1.60 -8.04
N ALA A 133 1.38 -0.50 -7.33
CA ALA A 133 2.00 0.71 -7.84
C ALA A 133 3.47 0.49 -8.19
N TYR A 134 4.27 -0.09 -7.27
CA TYR A 134 5.69 -0.36 -7.54
C TYR A 134 5.89 -1.42 -8.62
N LEU A 135 5.11 -2.50 -8.59
CA LEU A 135 5.17 -3.54 -9.62
C LEU A 135 4.81 -3.00 -11.00
N GLY A 136 3.81 -2.12 -11.07
CA GLY A 136 3.44 -1.44 -12.32
C GLY A 136 4.50 -0.45 -12.81
N ALA A 137 5.02 0.37 -11.90
CA ALA A 137 6.06 1.36 -12.16
C ALA A 137 7.38 0.75 -12.66
N ALA A 138 7.67 -0.52 -12.35
CA ALA A 138 8.83 -1.23 -12.86
C ALA A 138 8.91 -1.23 -14.41
N THR A 139 7.76 -1.13 -15.09
CA THR A 139 7.71 -1.04 -16.57
C THR A 139 7.97 0.37 -17.12
N LEU A 140 7.99 1.37 -16.25
CA LEU A 140 8.14 2.80 -16.59
C LEU A 140 9.54 3.35 -16.28
N LEU A 141 10.26 2.72 -15.34
CA LEU A 141 11.60 3.14 -14.93
C LEU A 141 12.65 2.74 -15.96
N SER A 142 13.47 3.72 -16.36
CA SER A 142 14.60 3.52 -17.27
C SER A 142 15.96 3.50 -16.56
N ASP A 143 16.04 4.11 -15.37
CA ASP A 143 17.24 4.10 -14.53
C ASP A 143 17.28 2.79 -13.70
N PRO A 144 18.24 1.88 -13.94
CA PRO A 144 18.33 0.61 -13.22
C PRO A 144 18.61 0.80 -11.72
N VAL A 145 19.22 1.91 -11.31
CA VAL A 145 19.45 2.22 -9.88
C VAL A 145 18.13 2.55 -9.20
N LEU A 146 17.25 3.32 -9.88
CA LEU A 146 15.90 3.57 -9.39
C LEU A 146 15.05 2.32 -9.38
N LEU A 147 15.15 1.49 -10.43
CA LEU A 147 14.44 0.22 -10.51
C LEU A 147 14.83 -0.72 -9.35
N GLN A 148 16.12 -0.80 -9.02
CA GLN A 148 16.59 -1.58 -7.88
C GLN A 148 16.07 -1.02 -6.54
N ALA A 149 16.08 0.31 -6.37
CA ALA A 149 15.54 0.94 -5.17
C ALA A 149 14.03 0.72 -5.03
N ALA A 150 13.26 0.90 -6.10
CA ALA A 150 11.83 0.60 -6.16
C ALA A 150 11.55 -0.88 -5.85
N GLY A 151 12.37 -1.79 -6.38
CA GLY A 151 12.29 -3.21 -6.07
C GLY A 151 12.54 -3.53 -4.59
N SER A 152 13.38 -2.76 -3.91
CA SER A 152 13.58 -2.94 -2.46
C SER A 152 12.35 -2.55 -1.64
N ILE A 153 11.69 -1.44 -2.00
CA ILE A 153 10.46 -0.98 -1.38
C ILE A 153 9.33 -1.99 -1.64
N LEU A 154 9.11 -2.40 -2.89
CA LEU A 154 8.11 -3.41 -3.27
C LEU A 154 8.14 -4.68 -2.39
N THR A 155 9.34 -5.15 -2.01
CA THR A 155 9.43 -6.34 -1.15
C THR A 155 9.01 -6.10 0.30
N VAL A 156 9.05 -4.86 0.76
CA VAL A 156 8.59 -4.43 2.08
C VAL A 156 7.07 -4.26 2.07
N GLU A 157 6.51 -3.58 1.07
CA GLU A 157 5.05 -3.51 0.81
C GLU A 157 4.38 -4.89 0.85
N ALA A 158 4.98 -5.87 0.16
CA ALA A 158 4.46 -7.24 0.13
C ALA A 158 4.49 -7.93 1.51
N ARG A 159 5.47 -7.60 2.37
CA ARG A 159 5.54 -8.12 3.76
C ARG A 159 4.52 -7.43 4.65
N HIS A 160 4.29 -6.13 4.49
CA HIS A 160 3.23 -5.42 5.18
C HIS A 160 1.87 -6.03 4.84
N GLN A 161 1.61 -6.25 3.55
CA GLN A 161 0.40 -6.91 3.07
C GLN A 161 0.23 -8.32 3.66
N THR A 162 1.31 -9.10 3.74
CA THR A 162 1.32 -10.43 4.39
C THR A 162 0.88 -10.33 5.85
N VAL A 163 1.42 -9.36 6.59
CA VAL A 163 1.10 -9.12 8.01
C VAL A 163 -0.37 -8.70 8.16
N LEU A 164 -0.85 -7.75 7.36
CA LEU A 164 -2.22 -7.27 7.44
C LEU A 164 -3.24 -8.35 7.08
N ASN A 165 -2.92 -9.23 6.14
CA ASN A 165 -3.75 -10.40 5.85
C ASN A 165 -3.86 -11.31 7.08
N LEU A 166 -2.77 -11.54 7.81
CA LEU A 166 -2.83 -12.33 9.05
C LEU A 166 -3.66 -11.64 10.13
N LEU A 167 -3.51 -10.32 10.31
CA LEU A 167 -4.28 -9.55 11.28
C LEU A 167 -5.79 -9.53 10.96
N SER A 168 -6.18 -9.69 9.69
CA SER A 168 -7.58 -9.83 9.29
C SER A 168 -8.28 -11.03 9.93
N GLY A 169 -7.52 -12.08 10.29
CA GLY A 169 -8.03 -13.34 10.86
C GLY A 169 -8.80 -14.24 9.89
N THR A 170 -9.11 -13.74 8.69
CA THR A 170 -9.86 -14.44 7.65
C THR A 170 -9.01 -14.75 6.42
N GLY A 171 -8.03 -13.91 6.10
CA GLY A 171 -7.13 -14.09 4.97
C GLY A 171 -5.99 -15.08 5.22
N GLY A 172 -5.41 -15.58 4.13
CA GLY A 172 -4.12 -16.27 4.14
C GLY A 172 -2.96 -15.27 4.11
N ALA A 173 -1.83 -15.61 4.75
CA ALA A 173 -0.63 -14.75 4.74
C ALA A 173 -0.19 -14.41 3.30
N ILE A 174 -0.14 -15.42 2.43
CA ILE A 174 0.32 -15.32 1.05
C ILE A 174 -0.74 -16.04 0.19
N PRO A 175 -1.83 -15.36 -0.17
CA PRO A 175 -2.98 -16.02 -0.80
C PRO A 175 -2.77 -16.30 -2.30
N GLN A 176 -1.81 -15.62 -2.93
CA GLN A 176 -1.51 -15.76 -4.36
C GLN A 176 0.00 -15.86 -4.58
N ALA A 177 0.41 -16.54 -5.67
CA ALA A 177 1.82 -16.73 -6.02
C ALA A 177 2.45 -15.53 -6.76
N PHE A 178 1.62 -14.62 -7.25
CA PHE A 178 2.02 -13.42 -7.97
C PHE A 178 1.08 -12.27 -7.59
N ASP A 179 1.57 -11.04 -7.64
CA ASP A 179 0.76 -9.84 -7.44
C ASP A 179 0.30 -9.22 -8.77
N ILE A 180 -0.57 -8.21 -8.68
CA ILE A 180 -1.14 -7.50 -9.83
C ILE A 180 -0.48 -6.12 -9.93
N GLY A 181 0.11 -5.80 -11.08
CA GLY A 181 0.66 -4.46 -11.34
C GLY A 181 -0.38 -3.49 -11.89
N PHE A 182 -0.34 -2.23 -11.45
CA PHE A 182 -1.23 -1.16 -11.90
C PHE A 182 -0.51 -0.01 -12.60
N THR A 183 -1.17 0.55 -13.62
CA THR A 183 -0.77 1.83 -14.22
C THR A 183 -1.02 2.97 -13.24
N PRO A 184 -0.35 4.13 -13.39
CA PRO A 184 -0.60 5.29 -12.53
C PRO A 184 -2.07 5.73 -12.49
N GLN A 185 -2.80 5.62 -13.59
CA GLN A 185 -4.23 5.96 -13.68
C GLN A 185 -5.10 4.98 -12.89
N GLU A 186 -4.74 3.69 -12.90
CA GLU A 186 -5.42 2.66 -12.12
C GLU A 186 -5.14 2.82 -10.62
N VAL A 187 -3.88 3.13 -10.25
CA VAL A 187 -3.51 3.44 -8.87
C VAL A 187 -4.31 4.62 -8.34
N LEU A 188 -4.39 5.72 -9.11
CA LEU A 188 -5.17 6.88 -8.72
C LEU A 188 -6.65 6.58 -8.60
N ALA A 189 -7.22 5.65 -9.38
CA ALA A 189 -8.63 5.30 -9.22
C ALA A 189 -8.94 4.67 -7.85
N VAL A 190 -7.98 3.92 -7.29
CA VAL A 190 -8.09 3.33 -5.94
C VAL A 190 -7.73 4.36 -4.86
N ALA A 191 -6.71 5.18 -5.08
CA ALA A 191 -6.24 6.17 -4.09
C ALA A 191 -7.15 7.42 -3.98
N SER A 192 -7.86 7.79 -5.05
CA SER A 192 -8.64 9.04 -5.14
C SER A 192 -9.55 9.33 -3.94
N PRO A 193 -10.24 8.35 -3.32
CA PRO A 193 -11.07 8.62 -2.14
C PRO A 193 -10.30 9.17 -0.92
N PHE A 194 -8.98 8.94 -0.85
CA PHE A 194 -8.13 9.38 0.25
C PHE A 194 -7.37 10.67 -0.09
N LEU A 195 -7.28 11.05 -1.36
CA LEU A 195 -6.54 12.22 -1.81
C LEU A 195 -7.37 13.49 -1.60
N GLY A 196 -6.79 14.45 -0.90
CA GLY A 196 -7.31 15.79 -0.72
C GLY A 196 -6.73 16.78 -1.71
N SER A 197 -6.62 18.04 -1.27
CA SER A 197 -6.00 19.11 -2.05
C SER A 197 -4.48 18.99 -2.13
N GLY A 198 -3.88 19.53 -3.20
CA GLY A 198 -2.43 19.64 -3.32
C GLY A 198 -1.70 18.39 -3.84
N CYS A 199 -2.43 17.39 -4.33
CA CYS A 199 -1.90 16.11 -4.83
C CYS A 199 -1.91 15.95 -6.36
N ASP A 200 -2.02 17.04 -7.12
CA ASP A 200 -2.03 16.95 -8.58
C ASP A 200 -0.62 16.62 -9.12
N LEU A 201 -0.50 15.44 -9.71
CA LEU A 201 0.71 14.92 -10.34
C LEU A 201 0.67 15.02 -11.87
N GLY A 202 -0.36 15.63 -12.45
CA GLY A 202 -0.56 15.72 -13.90
C GLY A 202 -0.99 14.39 -14.55
N VAL A 203 -1.36 13.39 -13.73
CA VAL A 203 -1.88 12.10 -14.17
C VAL A 203 -3.38 12.07 -13.90
N LYS A 204 -4.18 11.80 -14.94
CA LYS A 204 -5.63 11.68 -14.81
C LYS A 204 -5.99 10.28 -14.31
N ALA A 205 -6.69 10.19 -13.18
CA ALA A 205 -7.23 8.94 -12.67
C ALA A 205 -8.21 8.29 -13.65
N ASN A 206 -8.27 6.95 -13.66
CA ASN A 206 -9.43 6.27 -14.24
C ASN A 206 -10.69 6.61 -13.45
N PRO A 207 -11.89 6.50 -14.06
CA PRO A 207 -13.12 6.65 -13.30
C PRO A 207 -13.18 5.68 -12.13
N THR A 208 -13.50 6.18 -10.94
CA THR A 208 -13.52 5.38 -9.72
C THR A 208 -14.61 4.32 -9.77
N LEU A 209 -14.38 3.22 -9.06
CA LEU A 209 -15.32 2.11 -8.92
C LEU A 209 -15.42 1.72 -7.45
N SER A 210 -16.62 1.39 -7.00
CA SER A 210 -16.86 0.88 -5.65
C SER A 210 -17.69 -0.38 -5.69
N VAL A 211 -17.31 -1.37 -4.88
CA VAL A 211 -18.14 -2.55 -4.60
C VAL A 211 -19.20 -2.16 -3.58
N THR A 212 -20.47 -2.42 -3.88
CA THR A 212 -21.61 -2.05 -3.00
C THR A 212 -22.17 -3.22 -2.20
N ASN A 213 -21.56 -4.39 -2.32
CA ASN A 213 -21.92 -5.56 -1.52
C ASN A 213 -21.82 -5.28 -0.02
N THR A 214 -22.69 -5.96 0.71
CA THR A 214 -22.67 -6.05 2.16
C THR A 214 -22.39 -7.49 2.51
N GLY A 215 -21.54 -7.74 3.51
CA GLY A 215 -21.00 -9.07 3.77
C GLY A 215 -19.68 -9.37 3.03
N SER A 216 -19.17 -10.57 3.28
CA SER A 216 -17.93 -11.05 2.66
C SER A 216 -18.04 -11.12 1.14
N VAL A 217 -17.01 -10.64 0.45
CA VAL A 217 -16.78 -10.93 -0.97
C VAL A 217 -16.10 -12.30 -1.02
N GLY A 218 -16.88 -13.34 -1.29
CA GLY A 218 -16.42 -14.74 -1.31
C GLY A 218 -16.90 -15.49 -2.55
N PRO A 219 -16.37 -16.69 -2.85
CA PRO A 219 -16.83 -17.49 -3.97
C PRO A 219 -18.34 -17.71 -3.96
N GLY A 220 -18.98 -17.47 -5.11
CA GLY A 220 -20.44 -17.53 -5.27
C GLY A 220 -21.18 -16.23 -4.95
N ALA A 221 -20.52 -15.21 -4.38
CA ALA A 221 -21.13 -13.89 -4.18
C ALA A 221 -21.33 -13.18 -5.52
N LEU A 222 -22.53 -12.68 -5.78
CA LEU A 222 -22.81 -11.77 -6.89
C LEU A 222 -22.34 -10.36 -6.51
N LEU A 223 -21.35 -9.83 -7.22
CA LEU A 223 -20.82 -8.50 -6.96
C LEU A 223 -21.70 -7.41 -7.58
N THR A 224 -21.90 -6.35 -6.82
CA THR A 224 -22.63 -5.15 -7.23
C THR A 224 -21.70 -3.95 -7.14
N PHE A 225 -21.88 -3.00 -8.06
CA PHE A 225 -20.94 -1.90 -8.24
C PHE A 225 -21.62 -0.55 -8.34
N GLN A 226 -20.87 0.49 -8.01
CA GLN A 226 -21.23 1.88 -8.25
C GLN A 226 -20.07 2.63 -8.87
N SER A 227 -20.37 3.41 -9.91
CA SER A 227 -19.47 4.39 -10.50
C SER A 227 -20.29 5.46 -11.22
N SER A 228 -19.86 6.72 -11.17
CA SER A 228 -20.46 7.80 -11.95
C SER A 228 -20.33 7.56 -13.45
N ALA A 229 -19.28 6.86 -13.91
CA ALA A 229 -19.05 6.56 -15.32
C ALA A 229 -20.02 5.51 -15.90
N MET A 230 -20.71 4.74 -15.05
CA MET A 230 -21.71 3.76 -15.50
C MET A 230 -23.06 4.42 -15.82
N ASN A 231 -23.28 5.68 -15.47
CA ASN A 231 -24.52 6.43 -15.71
C ASN A 231 -25.80 5.70 -15.25
N GLY A 232 -25.69 4.85 -14.22
CA GLY A 232 -26.81 4.03 -13.71
C GLY A 232 -27.26 2.89 -14.63
N SER A 233 -26.53 2.60 -15.71
CA SER A 233 -26.82 1.48 -16.61
C SER A 233 -25.90 0.30 -16.31
N SER A 234 -26.46 -0.91 -16.36
CA SER A 234 -25.70 -2.17 -16.39
C SER A 234 -25.71 -2.85 -17.76
N ASP A 235 -26.38 -2.24 -18.74
CA ASP A 235 -26.62 -2.87 -20.04
C ASP A 235 -25.33 -2.91 -20.86
N ASN A 236 -25.02 -4.08 -21.40
CA ASN A 236 -23.81 -4.35 -22.20
C ASN A 236 -22.50 -4.01 -21.47
N LEU A 237 -22.51 -4.03 -20.13
CA LEU A 237 -21.31 -3.90 -19.32
C LEU A 237 -20.84 -5.26 -18.83
N PHE A 238 -19.53 -5.37 -18.64
CA PHE A 238 -18.85 -6.57 -18.19
C PHE A 238 -18.02 -6.25 -16.96
N CYS A 239 -18.08 -7.13 -15.97
CA CYS A 239 -17.16 -7.10 -14.84
C CYS A 239 -15.95 -7.97 -15.17
N GLN A 240 -14.77 -7.43 -14.90
CA GLN A 240 -13.48 -8.06 -15.13
C GLN A 240 -12.82 -8.29 -13.77
N MET A 241 -12.58 -9.55 -13.43
CA MET A 241 -11.85 -9.92 -12.21
C MET A 241 -10.42 -10.32 -12.57
N LEU A 242 -9.46 -9.47 -12.26
CA LEU A 242 -8.05 -9.74 -12.46
C LEU A 242 -7.45 -10.26 -11.15
N VAL A 243 -6.75 -11.40 -11.23
CA VAL A 243 -6.12 -12.07 -10.09
C VAL A 243 -4.65 -12.29 -10.37
N GLY A 244 -3.84 -12.28 -9.32
CA GLY A 244 -2.42 -12.58 -9.39
C GLY A 244 -2.14 -13.94 -10.02
N GLY A 245 -1.22 -13.98 -10.99
CA GLY A 245 -0.76 -15.21 -11.62
C GLY A 245 -1.62 -15.72 -12.79
N ALA A 246 -2.82 -15.16 -13.00
CA ALA A 246 -3.57 -15.40 -14.21
C ALA A 246 -3.05 -14.52 -15.36
N PRO A 247 -2.99 -15.01 -16.62
CA PRO A 247 -2.53 -14.20 -17.75
C PRO A 247 -3.53 -13.10 -18.17
N PHE A 248 -4.81 -13.27 -17.85
CA PHE A 248 -5.89 -12.35 -18.19
C PHE A 248 -7.01 -12.39 -17.13
N SER A 249 -7.88 -11.39 -17.14
CA SER A 249 -9.04 -11.30 -16.24
C SER A 249 -10.14 -12.30 -16.59
N ILE A 250 -10.97 -12.61 -15.59
CA ILE A 250 -12.22 -13.33 -15.79
C ILE A 250 -13.29 -12.30 -16.17
N ALA A 251 -13.79 -12.39 -17.41
CA ALA A 251 -14.82 -11.50 -17.94
C ALA A 251 -16.22 -12.13 -17.76
N LEU A 252 -17.12 -11.44 -17.06
CA LEU A 252 -18.51 -11.85 -16.87
C LEU A 252 -19.46 -10.70 -17.22
N PRO A 253 -20.67 -10.95 -17.75
CA PRO A 253 -21.69 -9.92 -17.83
C PRO A 253 -21.92 -9.31 -16.44
N LEU A 254 -22.03 -7.98 -16.35
CA LEU A 254 -22.12 -7.27 -15.08
C LEU A 254 -23.29 -7.76 -14.20
N SER A 255 -24.43 -8.09 -14.82
CA SER A 255 -25.61 -8.65 -14.14
C SER A 255 -25.40 -10.04 -13.52
N SER A 256 -24.29 -10.70 -13.86
CA SER A 256 -23.91 -12.04 -13.40
C SER A 256 -22.44 -12.09 -12.96
N CYS A 257 -21.91 -10.98 -12.42
CA CYS A 257 -20.54 -10.88 -11.90
C CYS A 257 -20.38 -11.67 -10.60
N VAL A 258 -20.44 -12.99 -10.69
CA VAL A 258 -20.32 -13.91 -9.55
C VAL A 258 -18.85 -14.25 -9.33
N VAL A 259 -18.36 -14.14 -8.10
CA VAL A 259 -16.99 -14.53 -7.73
C VAL A 259 -16.77 -16.02 -8.01
N PRO A 260 -15.84 -16.39 -8.90
CA PRO A 260 -15.55 -17.79 -9.19
C PRO A 260 -14.98 -18.57 -8.00
N GLN A 261 -15.12 -19.89 -8.05
CA GLN A 261 -14.45 -20.80 -7.11
C GLN A 261 -12.93 -20.79 -7.34
N GLY A 262 -12.16 -21.05 -6.27
CA GLY A 262 -10.70 -21.16 -6.34
C GLY A 262 -9.93 -19.84 -6.37
N ILE A 263 -10.61 -18.71 -6.19
CA ILE A 263 -9.98 -17.40 -5.97
C ILE A 263 -9.76 -17.21 -4.47
N ASP A 264 -8.55 -16.80 -4.11
CA ASP A 264 -8.17 -16.40 -2.76
C ASP A 264 -7.28 -15.14 -2.84
N GLY A 265 -7.40 -14.21 -1.90
CA GLY A 265 -6.58 -13.00 -1.82
C GLY A 265 -7.11 -11.81 -2.61
N PRO A 266 -6.23 -10.86 -2.99
CA PRO A 266 -6.62 -9.64 -3.67
C PRO A 266 -7.15 -9.92 -5.08
N VAL A 267 -8.22 -9.21 -5.45
CA VAL A 267 -8.84 -9.23 -6.76
C VAL A 267 -9.03 -7.79 -7.22
N ALA A 268 -8.46 -7.46 -8.37
CA ALA A 268 -8.69 -6.17 -9.02
C ALA A 268 -9.94 -6.25 -9.91
N LEU A 269 -10.92 -5.41 -9.62
CA LEU A 269 -12.23 -5.41 -10.28
C LEU A 269 -12.33 -4.21 -11.21
N PHE A 270 -12.65 -4.45 -12.47
CA PHE A 270 -12.88 -3.41 -13.48
C PHE A 270 -14.25 -3.58 -14.14
N ILE A 271 -14.80 -2.50 -14.67
CA ILE A 271 -15.98 -2.53 -15.55
C ILE A 271 -15.56 -2.13 -16.97
N THR A 272 -15.93 -2.95 -17.96
CA THR A 272 -15.67 -2.72 -19.38
C THR A 272 -16.95 -2.69 -20.21
N SER A 273 -16.90 -2.02 -21.36
CA SER A 273 -17.99 -1.96 -22.35
C SER A 273 -18.03 -3.16 -23.30
N ASP A 274 -17.07 -4.07 -23.19
CA ASP A 274 -17.05 -5.34 -23.92
C ASP A 274 -16.58 -6.50 -23.05
N SER A 275 -16.71 -7.71 -23.61
CA SER A 275 -16.35 -8.96 -22.93
C SER A 275 -14.88 -9.36 -23.09
N GLN A 276 -14.05 -8.53 -23.71
CA GLN A 276 -12.66 -8.88 -23.98
C GLN A 276 -11.87 -8.92 -22.66
N PRO A 277 -11.27 -10.07 -22.28
CA PRO A 277 -10.45 -10.15 -21.08
C PRO A 277 -9.29 -9.14 -21.09
N LEU A 278 -9.09 -8.46 -19.97
CA LEU A 278 -7.95 -7.59 -19.72
C LEU A 278 -6.69 -8.42 -19.50
N LEU A 279 -5.59 -8.06 -20.16
CA LEU A 279 -4.30 -8.70 -19.92
C LEU A 279 -3.78 -8.35 -18.52
N ASN A 280 -3.20 -9.32 -17.81
CA ASN A 280 -2.57 -9.03 -16.52
C ASN A 280 -1.29 -8.21 -16.69
N ASN A 281 -0.60 -8.35 -17.83
CA ASN A 281 0.53 -7.50 -18.17
C ASN A 281 0.08 -6.03 -18.24
N VAL A 282 0.49 -5.24 -17.24
CA VAL A 282 0.11 -3.83 -17.07
C VAL A 282 0.53 -2.94 -18.24
N ARG A 283 1.62 -3.25 -18.93
CA ARG A 283 2.11 -2.49 -20.08
C ARG A 283 1.21 -2.67 -21.31
N ASP A 284 0.71 -3.90 -21.52
CA ASP A 284 -0.04 -4.28 -22.72
C ASP A 284 -1.56 -4.31 -22.49
N ARG A 285 -2.02 -4.03 -21.26
CA ARG A 285 -3.44 -4.07 -20.89
C ARG A 285 -4.23 -3.01 -21.64
N ALA A 286 -5.25 -3.44 -22.38
CA ALA A 286 -6.11 -2.52 -23.11
C ALA A 286 -7.00 -1.71 -22.16
N THR A 287 -7.00 -0.38 -22.33
CA THR A 287 -7.84 0.54 -21.54
C THR A 287 -8.94 1.21 -22.37
N THR A 288 -8.99 0.97 -23.68
CA THR A 288 -9.94 1.63 -24.60
C THR A 288 -11.40 1.34 -24.28
N GLN A 289 -11.69 0.17 -23.70
CA GLN A 289 -13.04 -0.28 -23.34
C GLN A 289 -13.29 -0.18 -21.84
N LEU A 290 -12.38 0.47 -21.09
CA LEU A 290 -12.53 0.68 -19.66
C LEU A 290 -13.63 1.71 -19.40
N VAL A 291 -14.61 1.32 -18.60
CA VAL A 291 -15.69 2.20 -18.13
C VAL A 291 -15.32 2.75 -16.75
N ALA A 292 -14.87 1.90 -15.83
CA ALA A 292 -14.47 2.30 -14.48
C ALA A 292 -13.52 1.28 -13.84
N GLY A 293 -12.71 1.74 -12.89
CA GLY A 293 -11.85 0.92 -12.05
C GLY A 293 -10.34 1.07 -12.33
N PRO A 294 -9.53 0.26 -11.64
CA PRO A 294 -9.94 -0.81 -10.75
C PRO A 294 -10.49 -0.31 -9.42
N THR A 295 -11.19 -1.20 -8.74
CA THR A 295 -11.30 -1.21 -7.28
C THR A 295 -10.76 -2.54 -6.76
N MET A 296 -10.32 -2.57 -5.51
CA MET A 296 -9.74 -3.77 -4.90
C MET A 296 -10.76 -4.43 -3.97
N ALA A 297 -10.86 -5.76 -4.07
CA ALA A 297 -11.57 -6.58 -3.09
C ALA A 297 -10.66 -7.73 -2.63
N PHE A 298 -10.92 -8.25 -1.43
CA PHE A 298 -10.22 -9.42 -0.89
C PHE A 298 -11.19 -10.58 -0.78
N VAL A 299 -10.83 -11.70 -1.39
CA VAL A 299 -11.55 -12.97 -1.29
C VAL A 299 -10.81 -13.83 -0.28
N ASP A 300 -11.30 -13.86 0.96
CA ASP A 300 -10.68 -14.61 2.05
C ASP A 300 -11.33 -16.00 2.18
N SER A 301 -10.91 -16.94 1.32
CA SER A 301 -11.47 -18.30 1.26
C SER A 301 -10.70 -19.32 2.10
N SER A 302 -9.44 -19.00 2.44
CA SER A 302 -8.50 -19.92 3.09
C SER A 302 -7.86 -19.32 4.35
N PRO A 303 -8.61 -19.18 5.47
CA PRO A 303 -8.07 -18.65 6.72
C PRO A 303 -6.97 -19.54 7.28
N GLN A 304 -5.90 -18.91 7.76
CA GLN A 304 -4.78 -19.62 8.39
C GLN A 304 -4.84 -19.54 9.91
N THR A 305 -4.47 -20.64 10.59
CA THR A 305 -4.53 -20.74 12.06
C THR A 305 -3.74 -19.62 12.75
N ILE A 306 -2.60 -19.19 12.19
CA ILE A 306 -1.81 -18.10 12.77
C ILE A 306 -2.58 -16.77 12.80
N GLY A 307 -3.39 -16.47 11.78
CA GLY A 307 -4.27 -15.30 11.78
C GLY A 307 -5.45 -15.45 12.74
N GLN A 308 -5.92 -16.68 12.97
CA GLN A 308 -6.98 -16.94 13.95
C GLN A 308 -6.49 -16.80 15.39
N LEU A 309 -5.21 -17.10 15.68
CA LEU A 309 -4.63 -16.98 17.03
C LEU A 309 -4.58 -15.54 17.55
N VAL A 310 -4.48 -14.55 16.65
CA VAL A 310 -4.44 -13.13 17.04
C VAL A 310 -5.83 -12.53 17.25
N ARG A 311 -6.89 -13.28 16.95
CA ARG A 311 -8.29 -12.87 17.12
C ARG A 311 -8.96 -13.66 18.24
N THR A 312 -9.80 -13.00 19.03
CA THR A 312 -10.59 -13.68 20.06
C THR A 312 -11.51 -14.67 19.38
N SER A 313 -11.35 -15.96 19.69
CA SER A 313 -12.27 -16.98 19.23
C SER A 313 -13.66 -16.65 19.78
N ALA A 314 -14.58 -16.19 18.95
CA ALA A 314 -16.01 -16.21 19.28
C ALA A 314 -16.56 -17.65 19.37
N VAL A 315 -15.70 -18.66 19.54
CA VAL A 315 -16.01 -20.09 19.57
C VAL A 315 -15.08 -20.79 20.56
N ALA A 316 -15.32 -20.56 21.85
CA ALA A 316 -14.94 -21.49 22.91
C ALA A 316 -16.19 -21.89 23.70
N SER A 317 -17.23 -22.32 22.99
CA SER A 317 -18.28 -23.15 23.56
C SER A 317 -18.83 -24.12 22.49
N SER A 318 -18.66 -25.40 22.79
CA SER A 318 -19.28 -26.56 22.15
C SER A 318 -18.57 -27.13 20.91
N ALA A 319 -17.89 -28.25 21.15
CA ALA A 319 -17.55 -29.21 20.12
C ALA A 319 -18.81 -29.70 19.40
N SER A 320 -18.92 -29.40 18.10
CA SER A 320 -19.64 -30.25 17.15
C SER A 320 -19.15 -29.95 15.73
N ASN A 321 -18.87 -31.04 15.02
CA ASN A 321 -18.47 -31.11 13.62
C ASN A 321 -19.39 -30.24 12.73
N GLY A 322 -18.90 -29.09 12.26
CA GLY A 322 -19.65 -28.18 11.40
C GLY A 322 -18.75 -27.06 10.89
N THR A 323 -18.79 -26.83 9.57
CA THR A 323 -18.09 -25.75 8.86
C THR A 323 -18.28 -24.43 9.60
N VAL A 324 -17.19 -23.90 10.15
CA VAL A 324 -17.20 -22.64 10.89
C VAL A 324 -17.27 -21.50 9.89
N SER A 325 -18.47 -21.01 9.62
CA SER A 325 -18.66 -19.67 9.04
C SER A 325 -18.24 -18.65 10.09
N VAL A 326 -17.05 -18.08 9.93
CA VAL A 326 -16.66 -16.85 10.61
C VAL A 326 -17.51 -15.73 10.01
N SER A 327 -18.48 -15.24 10.78
CA SER A 327 -19.27 -14.07 10.39
C SER A 327 -18.36 -12.86 10.29
N THR A 328 -18.14 -12.37 9.07
CA THR A 328 -17.68 -10.99 8.86
C THR A 328 -18.74 -10.04 9.39
N SER A 329 -18.39 -9.23 10.38
CA SER A 329 -19.04 -7.93 10.56
C SER A 329 -18.58 -7.05 9.41
N THR A 330 -19.37 -6.94 8.36
CA THR A 330 -19.16 -5.86 7.39
C THR A 330 -19.76 -4.58 7.91
N ILE A 331 -19.16 -3.48 7.47
CA ILE A 331 -19.81 -2.19 7.39
C ILE A 331 -21.21 -2.37 6.79
N SER A 332 -22.23 -1.81 7.43
CA SER A 332 -23.59 -1.85 6.86
C SER A 332 -23.61 -1.07 5.53
N PRO A 333 -24.53 -1.39 4.60
CA PRO A 333 -24.67 -0.62 3.36
C PRO A 333 -24.87 0.86 3.61
N ASP A 334 -25.41 1.26 4.78
CA ASP A 334 -25.58 2.65 5.16
C ASP A 334 -24.26 3.34 5.54
N GLN A 335 -23.31 2.64 6.19
CA GLN A 335 -21.99 3.23 6.45
C GLN A 335 -21.11 3.18 5.20
N ALA A 336 -21.23 2.17 4.33
CA ALA A 336 -20.58 2.15 3.01
C ALA A 336 -21.15 3.22 2.07
N SER A 337 -22.46 3.48 2.13
CA SER A 337 -23.13 4.51 1.32
C SER A 337 -22.96 5.92 1.89
N ALA A 338 -22.83 6.09 3.21
CA ALA A 338 -22.46 7.37 3.81
C ALA A 338 -21.04 7.79 3.43
N ILE A 339 -20.11 6.82 3.35
CA ILE A 339 -18.74 7.00 2.85
C ILE A 339 -18.71 7.54 1.40
N ILE A 340 -19.68 7.14 0.57
CA ILE A 340 -19.78 7.57 -0.84
C ILE A 340 -20.66 8.82 -1.02
N SER A 341 -21.64 9.05 -0.14
CA SER A 341 -22.68 10.08 -0.31
C SER A 341 -22.44 11.38 0.47
N SER A 342 -21.60 11.40 1.51
CA SER A 342 -21.40 12.62 2.32
C SER A 342 -20.47 13.66 1.68
N ALA A 343 -19.76 13.31 0.59
CA ALA A 343 -18.86 14.23 -0.11
C ALA A 343 -19.56 15.19 -1.10
N SER A 344 -20.84 14.97 -1.43
CA SER A 344 -21.58 15.83 -2.37
C SER A 344 -22.43 16.92 -1.73
N ALA A 345 -22.44 17.06 -0.40
CA ALA A 345 -23.35 17.95 0.30
C ALA A 345 -22.70 18.74 1.45
N GLN A 346 -21.65 19.52 1.18
CA GLN A 346 -21.28 20.62 2.10
C GLN A 346 -20.55 21.76 1.39
N THR A 347 -21.23 22.37 0.41
CA THR A 347 -20.95 23.75 0.00
C THR A 347 -21.86 24.69 0.79
N ALA A 348 -21.53 25.00 2.06
CA ALA A 348 -22.07 26.18 2.72
C ALA A 348 -21.35 26.49 4.05
N THR A 349 -20.76 27.68 4.09
CA THR A 349 -20.48 28.53 5.26
C THR A 349 -19.47 28.03 6.30
N ALA A 350 -18.19 28.34 6.04
CA ALA A 350 -17.20 28.50 7.09
C ALA A 350 -17.33 29.90 7.74
N SER A 351 -17.54 29.95 9.05
CA SER A 351 -17.28 31.13 9.88
C SER A 351 -16.22 30.79 10.93
N VAL A 352 -15.20 31.64 10.95
CA VAL A 352 -13.94 31.55 11.69
C VAL A 352 -14.18 31.71 13.20
N ALA A 353 -13.49 30.90 14.02
CA ALA A 353 -13.15 31.29 15.39
C ALA A 353 -11.85 30.61 15.82
N ALA A 354 -10.83 31.43 16.04
CA ALA A 354 -9.53 31.06 16.58
C ALA A 354 -9.63 30.77 18.09
N ALA A 355 -8.90 29.78 18.58
CA ALA A 355 -8.53 29.69 19.98
C ALA A 355 -7.15 29.03 20.12
N SER A 356 -6.24 29.83 20.65
CA SER A 356 -4.86 29.54 21.02
C SER A 356 -4.82 28.67 22.29
N ALA A 357 -3.93 27.69 22.34
CA ALA A 357 -3.39 27.18 23.61
C ALA A 357 -1.98 26.62 23.41
N THR A 358 -1.10 27.05 24.30
CA THR A 358 0.35 26.86 24.31
C THR A 358 0.77 25.89 25.43
N VAL A 359 1.94 25.27 25.22
CA VAL A 359 2.90 24.66 26.17
C VAL A 359 2.50 23.39 26.95
N SER A 360 3.23 22.28 26.76
CA SER A 360 4.41 21.95 27.60
C SER A 360 5.07 20.62 27.23
N ALA A 361 6.38 20.71 27.00
CA ALA A 361 7.29 19.58 26.85
C ALA A 361 7.74 19.07 28.22
N ALA A 362 7.84 17.76 28.38
CA ALA A 362 8.62 17.13 29.44
C ALA A 362 9.30 15.85 28.93
N ASN A 363 10.59 15.81 29.23
CA ASN A 363 11.63 14.84 28.90
C ASN A 363 11.35 13.44 29.49
N ALA A 364 11.67 12.37 28.76
CA ALA A 364 12.13 11.11 29.37
C ALA A 364 13.04 10.34 28.41
N SER A 365 14.28 10.20 28.87
CA SER A 365 15.42 9.51 28.28
C SER A 365 15.38 8.00 28.49
N GLY A 366 15.92 7.26 27.51
CA GLY A 366 16.73 6.06 27.78
C GLY A 366 16.22 4.75 27.19
N ALA A 367 16.90 4.25 26.16
CA ALA A 367 17.63 2.97 26.18
C ALA A 367 18.09 2.62 24.76
N SER A 368 19.42 2.64 24.58
CA SER A 368 20.12 2.14 23.41
C SER A 368 20.16 0.61 23.44
N SER A 369 19.88 -0.05 22.32
CA SER A 369 20.36 -1.42 22.09
C SER A 369 20.89 -1.55 20.67
N THR A 370 22.21 -1.63 20.60
CA THR A 370 23.01 -1.96 19.43
C THR A 370 22.86 -3.44 19.10
N VAL A 371 22.40 -3.78 17.90
CA VAL A 371 22.57 -5.13 17.35
C VAL A 371 23.73 -5.11 16.36
N ALA A 372 24.77 -5.86 16.73
CA ALA A 372 25.99 -6.04 15.97
C ALA A 372 25.73 -6.80 14.66
N ALA A 373 26.37 -6.33 13.59
CA ALA A 373 26.39 -6.97 12.28
C ALA A 373 27.01 -8.37 12.34
N ILE A 374 26.30 -9.37 11.82
CA ILE A 374 26.85 -10.69 11.54
C ILE A 374 27.16 -10.74 10.04
N GLY A 375 28.44 -10.63 9.70
CA GLY A 375 28.94 -10.84 8.35
C GLY A 375 28.98 -12.35 8.02
N ALA A 376 28.33 -12.72 6.92
CA ALA A 376 28.62 -13.95 6.20
C ALA A 376 28.42 -13.70 4.70
N SER A 377 29.53 -13.62 3.96
CA SER A 377 29.55 -13.50 2.50
C SER A 377 29.09 -14.83 1.90
N THR A 378 27.92 -14.85 1.25
CA THR A 378 27.38 -16.05 0.58
C THR A 378 27.64 -16.01 -0.93
N THR A 379 28.91 -16.06 -1.32
CA THR A 379 29.30 -16.39 -2.70
C THR A 379 29.58 -17.88 -2.78
N GLY A 380 28.93 -18.61 -3.69
CA GLY A 380 29.17 -20.05 -3.88
C GLY A 380 27.96 -20.85 -4.39
N PRO A 381 28.17 -22.13 -4.77
CA PRO A 381 27.10 -23.02 -5.18
C PRO A 381 26.09 -23.26 -4.06
N SER A 382 24.80 -23.32 -4.42
CA SER A 382 23.73 -23.73 -3.51
C SER A 382 23.99 -25.13 -2.97
N ALA A 383 23.41 -25.46 -1.81
CA ALA A 383 23.60 -26.76 -1.17
C ALA A 383 23.14 -27.95 -2.04
N ASP A 384 22.26 -27.72 -3.02
CA ASP A 384 21.80 -28.71 -3.99
C ASP A 384 22.61 -28.71 -5.31
N GLY A 385 23.61 -27.86 -5.44
CA GLY A 385 24.53 -27.77 -6.59
C GLY A 385 23.91 -27.28 -7.89
N LYS A 386 22.65 -26.84 -7.87
CA LYS A 386 21.90 -26.45 -9.07
C LYS A 386 22.05 -24.98 -9.45
N LEU A 387 22.53 -24.15 -8.52
CA LEU A 387 22.71 -22.72 -8.73
C LEU A 387 24.07 -22.29 -8.17
N THR A 388 24.71 -21.30 -8.80
CA THR A 388 25.86 -20.61 -8.23
C THR A 388 25.43 -19.21 -7.82
N VAL A 389 25.46 -18.94 -6.52
CA VAL A 389 25.16 -17.61 -5.97
C VAL A 389 26.39 -16.73 -6.19
N LEU A 390 26.30 -15.85 -7.17
CA LEU A 390 27.23 -14.73 -7.34
C LEU A 390 26.76 -13.67 -6.35
N GLY A 391 27.37 -13.63 -5.16
CA GLY A 391 26.99 -12.72 -4.08
C GLY A 391 26.81 -11.27 -4.51
N PHE A 392 25.99 -10.55 -3.72
CA PHE A 392 25.51 -9.19 -3.99
C PHE A 392 26.64 -8.20 -4.33
N SER A 393 26.49 -7.50 -5.47
CA SER A 393 27.21 -6.27 -5.82
C SER A 393 26.33 -5.06 -5.58
#